data_AF-A0A255ZB56-F1
#
_entry.id   AF-A0A255ZB56-F1
#
_cell.length_a   1.000
_cell.length_b   1.000
_cell.length_c   1.000
_cell.angle_alpha   90.00
_cell.angle_beta   90.00
_cell.angle_gamma   90.00
#
_symmetry.space_group_name_H-M   'P 1'
#
loop_
_entity.id
_entity.type
_entity.pdbx_description
1 polymer ?
#
loop_
_entity_poly.entity_id
_entity_poly.type
_entity_poly.pdbx_seq_one_letter_code
_entity_poly.pdbx_strand_id
1 'polypeptide(L)'
;MGPAHHLFAHASLLAHLLVPYPEVRIVLSTSWVLKYGYEDTAERLPHALRERVIGATYHSAMHKDDFRTLPRWQQIVQDYGRRKPSAWIALDDDHEGWPDPLRDNYVMTDPVEGLSKPSVLQDLQMKLRQHFEPV
;
A
#
# COMPACT_ATOMS: atom_id res chain seq x y z
N MET A 1 18.92 21.91 4.85
CA MET A 1 17.49 21.73 5.13
C MET A 1 16.91 20.95 3.96
N GLY A 2 16.53 19.68 4.16
CA GLY A 2 15.82 18.94 3.12
C GLY A 2 14.43 19.54 2.88
N PRO A 3 13.78 19.27 1.74
CA PRO A 3 12.43 19.75 1.49
C PRO A 3 11.47 19.27 2.60
N ALA A 4 10.53 20.14 2.98
CA ALA A 4 9.48 19.76 3.91
C ALA A 4 8.54 18.78 3.21
N HIS A 5 8.62 17.50 3.56
CA HIS A 5 7.67 16.50 3.08
C HIS A 5 6.34 16.68 3.83
N HIS A 6 5.27 16.96 3.09
CA HIS A 6 3.93 17.00 3.65
C HIS A 6 3.38 15.57 3.77
N LEU A 7 2.79 15.26 4.92
CA LEU A 7 2.08 14.01 5.11
C LEU A 7 0.97 13.89 4.05
N PHE A 8 0.86 12.72 3.42
CA PHE A 8 -0.08 12.44 2.33
C PHE A 8 0.10 13.28 1.05
N ALA A 9 1.29 13.84 0.80
CA ALA A 9 1.58 14.64 -0.40
C ALA A 9 1.17 13.98 -1.73
N HIS A 10 1.21 12.64 -1.81
CA HIS A 10 0.87 11.89 -3.02
C HIS A 10 -0.46 11.13 -2.93
N ALA A 11 -1.24 11.32 -1.87
CA ALA A 11 -2.52 10.61 -1.71
C ALA A 11 -3.53 11.01 -2.80
N SER A 12 -3.58 12.30 -3.16
CA SER A 12 -4.40 12.75 -4.29
C SER A 12 -3.94 12.09 -5.60
N LEU A 13 -2.63 12.00 -5.84
CA LEU A 13 -2.09 11.36 -7.04
C LEU A 13 -2.48 9.88 -7.12
N LEU A 14 -2.34 9.14 -6.01
CA LEU A 14 -2.82 7.75 -5.93
C LEU A 14 -4.32 7.65 -6.21
N ALA A 15 -5.14 8.54 -5.63
CA ALA A 15 -6.58 8.54 -5.87
C ALA A 15 -6.93 8.70 -7.35
N HIS A 16 -6.24 9.60 -8.06
CA HIS A 16 -6.42 9.79 -9.51
C HIS A 16 -6.00 8.55 -10.30
N LEU A 17 -4.90 7.90 -9.95
CA LEU A 17 -4.44 6.66 -10.62
C LEU A 17 -5.43 5.50 -10.45
N LEU A 18 -6.21 5.48 -9.37
CA LEU A 18 -7.21 4.45 -9.09
C LEU A 18 -8.60 4.77 -9.66
N VAL A 19 -8.81 5.95 -10.27
CA VAL A 19 -10.09 6.30 -10.92
C VAL A 19 -10.52 5.26 -11.97
N PRO A 20 -9.63 4.81 -12.89
CA PRO A 20 -10.01 3.79 -13.88
C PRO A 20 -10.28 2.41 -13.29
N TYR A 21 -9.92 2.17 -12.02
CA TYR A 21 -10.01 0.86 -11.37
C TYR A 21 -10.91 0.93 -10.14
N PRO A 22 -12.24 1.08 -10.30
CA PRO A 22 -13.17 1.27 -9.18
C PRO A 22 -13.22 0.08 -8.23
N GLU A 23 -12.95 -1.13 -8.71
CA GLU A 23 -12.93 -2.34 -7.89
C GLU A 23 -11.66 -2.51 -7.04
N VAL A 24 -10.62 -1.70 -7.29
CA VAL A 24 -9.40 -1.75 -6.46
C VAL A 24 -9.72 -1.25 -5.05
N ARG A 25 -9.53 -2.17 -4.10
CA ARG A 25 -9.62 -1.94 -2.66
C ARG A 25 -8.24 -1.79 -2.04
N ILE A 26 -8.16 -1.10 -0.91
CA ILE A 26 -6.92 -0.76 -0.20
C ILE A 26 -6.86 -1.52 1.12
N VAL A 27 -5.72 -2.15 1.37
CA VAL A 27 -5.36 -2.68 2.69
C VAL A 27 -4.19 -1.86 3.23
N LEU A 28 -4.33 -1.37 4.45
CA LEU A 28 -3.29 -0.57 5.10
C LEU A 28 -2.17 -1.49 5.60
N SER A 29 -1.00 -1.40 4.95
CA SER A 29 0.26 -1.93 5.47
C SER A 29 1.12 -0.76 5.90
N THR A 30 0.97 -0.32 7.15
CA THR A 30 1.76 0.80 7.71
C THR A 30 1.92 0.66 9.20
N SER A 31 3.06 1.12 9.73
CA SER A 31 3.33 1.17 11.17
C SER A 31 2.33 2.04 11.94
N TRP A 32 1.59 2.90 11.23
CA TRP A 32 0.55 3.76 11.81
C TRP A 32 -0.60 2.96 12.40
N VAL A 33 -0.97 1.83 11.78
CA VAL A 33 -2.04 0.96 12.32
C VAL A 33 -1.65 0.42 13.70
N LEU A 34 -0.38 0.08 13.91
CA LEU A 34 0.13 -0.38 15.21
C LEU A 34 0.16 0.74 16.26
N LYS A 35 0.22 2.00 15.84
CA LYS A 35 0.38 3.16 16.72
C LYS A 35 -0.96 3.83 17.04
N TYR A 36 -1.83 3.96 16.06
CA TYR A 36 -3.08 4.73 16.13
C TYR A 36 -4.32 3.84 16.00
N GLY A 37 -4.18 2.60 15.52
CA GLY A 37 -5.32 1.76 15.19
C GLY A 37 -5.72 1.88 13.72
N TYR A 38 -6.57 0.95 13.29
CA TYR A 38 -7.03 0.84 11.90
C TYR A 38 -7.90 2.04 11.52
N GLU A 39 -8.93 2.33 12.32
CA GLU A 39 -9.91 3.39 12.07
C GLU A 39 -9.21 4.75 11.97
N ASP A 40 -8.45 5.14 13.00
CA ASP A 40 -7.71 6.41 13.05
C ASP A 40 -6.69 6.56 11.91
N THR A 41 -6.11 5.46 11.43
CA THR A 41 -5.18 5.51 10.29
C THR A 41 -5.94 5.74 8.99
N ALA A 42 -7.06 5.04 8.79
CA ALA A 42 -7.89 5.19 7.60
C ALA A 42 -8.53 6.59 7.53
N GLU A 43 -8.96 7.16 8.66
CA GLU A 43 -9.60 8.47 8.73
C GLU A 43 -8.72 9.63 8.25
N ARG A 44 -7.40 9.44 8.31
CA ARG A 44 -6.41 10.44 7.88
C ARG A 44 -6.19 10.47 6.36
N LEU A 45 -6.65 9.44 5.65
CA LEU A 45 -6.60 9.43 4.19
C LEU A 45 -7.67 10.37 3.60
N PRO A 46 -7.40 10.99 2.44
CA PRO A 46 -8.44 11.66 1.68
C PRO A 46 -9.63 10.74 1.41
N HIS A 47 -10.84 11.30 1.38
CA HIS A 47 -12.09 10.56 1.23
C HIS A 47 -12.05 9.51 0.11
N ALA A 48 -11.56 9.90 -1.08
CA ALA A 48 -11.50 9.04 -2.27
C ALA A 48 -10.64 7.77 -2.08
N LEU A 49 -9.63 7.80 -1.19
CA LEU A 49 -8.88 6.60 -0.83
C LEU A 49 -9.52 5.89 0.36
N ARG A 50 -10.00 6.64 1.36
CA ARG A 50 -10.60 6.10 2.58
C ARG A 50 -11.78 5.17 2.27
N GLU A 51 -12.64 5.53 1.32
CA GLU A 51 -13.78 4.69 0.90
C GLU A 51 -13.37 3.36 0.26
N ARG A 52 -12.11 3.25 -0.18
CA ARG A 52 -11.56 2.02 -0.76
C ARG A 52 -10.90 1.14 0.30
N VAL A 53 -10.68 1.62 1.52
CA VAL A 53 -10.00 0.88 2.57
C VAL A 53 -10.91 -0.21 3.13
N ILE A 54 -10.43 -1.45 3.13
CA ILE A 54 -11.17 -2.64 3.60
C ILE A 54 -10.50 -3.34 4.80
N GLY A 55 -9.46 -2.73 5.35
CA GLY A 55 -8.73 -3.26 6.51
C GLY A 55 -7.25 -2.90 6.52
N ALA A 56 -6.52 -3.58 7.40
CA ALA A 56 -5.08 -3.51 7.53
C ALA A 56 -4.46 -4.91 7.56
N THR A 57 -3.15 -4.98 7.35
CA THR A 57 -2.39 -6.24 7.47
C THR A 57 -2.30 -6.72 8.93
N TYR A 58 -2.38 -5.79 9.88
CA TYR A 58 -2.47 -6.05 11.32
C TYR A 58 -3.91 -5.89 11.84
N HIS A 59 -4.29 -6.72 12.81
CA HIS A 59 -5.52 -6.55 13.60
C HIS A 59 -5.30 -6.96 15.07
N SER A 60 -6.17 -6.51 15.97
CA SER A 60 -6.00 -6.64 17.43
C SER A 60 -5.90 -8.08 17.96
N ALA A 61 -6.41 -9.07 17.23
CA ALA A 61 -6.25 -10.48 17.59
C ALA A 61 -4.84 -11.05 17.31
N MET A 62 -3.94 -10.30 16.65
CA MET A 62 -2.55 -10.71 16.45
C MET A 62 -1.67 -10.27 17.62
N HIS A 63 -0.62 -11.05 17.89
CA HIS A 63 0.44 -10.62 18.78
C HIS A 63 1.24 -9.49 18.12
N LYS A 64 1.20 -8.31 18.74
CA LYS A 64 1.79 -7.07 18.22
C LYS A 64 3.29 -7.17 17.98
N ASP A 65 4.01 -7.76 18.94
CA ASP A 65 5.47 -7.86 18.87
C ASP A 65 5.90 -8.86 17.79
N ASP A 66 5.26 -10.02 17.73
CA ASP A 66 5.48 -11.01 16.66
C ASP A 66 5.25 -10.38 15.28
N PHE A 67 4.11 -9.70 15.09
CA PHE A 67 3.79 -9.04 13.83
C PHE A 67 4.84 -7.99 13.44
N ARG A 68 5.32 -7.19 14.40
CA ARG A 68 6.31 -6.15 14.16
C ARG A 68 7.66 -6.72 13.70
N THR A 69 8.01 -7.94 14.12
CA THR A 69 9.28 -8.57 13.71
C THR A 69 9.25 -9.12 12.28
N LEU A 70 8.07 -9.23 11.67
CA LEU A 70 7.94 -9.71 10.30
C LEU A 70 8.42 -8.64 9.31
N PRO A 71 9.26 -9.01 8.32
CA PRO A 71 9.50 -8.20 7.14
C PRO A 71 8.20 -7.78 6.46
N ARG A 72 8.22 -6.62 5.81
CA ARG A 72 7.02 -6.03 5.20
C ARG A 72 6.29 -6.96 4.24
N TRP A 73 7.03 -7.63 3.37
CA TRP A 73 6.47 -8.58 2.42
C TRP A 73 5.76 -9.75 3.11
N GLN A 74 6.24 -10.22 4.27
CA GLN A 74 5.58 -11.30 5.01
C GLN A 74 4.25 -10.85 5.61
N GLN A 75 4.18 -9.63 6.16
CA GLN A 75 2.92 -9.06 6.66
C GLN A 75 1.85 -9.02 5.55
N ILE A 76 2.27 -8.65 4.34
CA ILE A 76 1.39 -8.59 3.15
C ILE A 76 0.99 -9.98 2.69
N VAL A 77 1.93 -10.93 2.57
CA VAL A 77 1.63 -12.30 2.14
C VAL A 77 0.71 -13.02 3.12
N GLN A 78 0.86 -12.80 4.43
CA GLN A 78 -0.06 -13.33 5.43
C GLN A 78 -1.48 -12.78 5.26
N ASP A 79 -1.62 -11.48 4.94
CA ASP A 79 -2.92 -10.89 4.65
C ASP A 79 -3.53 -11.39 3.35
N TYR A 80 -2.72 -11.51 2.29
CA TYR A 80 -3.11 -12.15 1.04
C TYR A 80 -3.63 -13.57 1.26
N GLY A 81 -2.97 -14.38 2.10
CA GLY A 81 -3.42 -15.74 2.43
C GLY A 81 -4.79 -15.80 3.13
N ARG A 82 -5.15 -14.75 3.89
CA ARG A 82 -6.45 -14.63 4.56
C ARG A 82 -7.54 -14.12 3.62
N ARG A 83 -7.28 -13.04 2.87
CA ARG A 83 -8.27 -12.37 2.02
C ARG A 83 -8.44 -13.02 0.65
N LYS A 84 -7.37 -13.63 0.12
CA LYS A 84 -7.31 -14.31 -1.17
C LYS A 84 -7.90 -13.49 -2.34
N PRO A 85 -7.45 -12.24 -2.55
CA PRO A 85 -7.88 -11.47 -3.71
C PRO A 85 -7.41 -12.14 -5.01
N SER A 86 -8.12 -11.90 -6.11
CA SER A 86 -7.74 -12.40 -7.44
C SER A 86 -6.44 -11.77 -7.95
N ALA A 87 -6.15 -10.53 -7.56
CA ALA A 87 -4.93 -9.81 -7.89
C ALA A 87 -4.58 -8.80 -6.79
N TRP A 88 -3.30 -8.40 -6.69
CA TRP A 88 -2.83 -7.45 -5.69
C TRP A 88 -1.54 -6.73 -6.13
N ILE A 89 -1.32 -5.54 -5.59
CA ILE A 89 -0.06 -4.79 -5.71
C ILE A 89 0.26 -4.22 -4.33
N ALA A 90 1.51 -4.33 -3.89
CA ALA A 90 2.04 -3.56 -2.76
C ALA A 90 2.73 -2.31 -3.26
N LEU A 91 2.44 -1.19 -2.61
CA LEU A 91 3.12 0.09 -2.78
C LEU A 91 3.84 0.40 -1.47
N ASP A 92 5.16 0.26 -1.44
CA ASP A 92 5.97 0.41 -0.23
C ASP A 92 7.37 0.93 -0.60
N ASP A 93 8.06 1.59 0.32
CA ASP A 93 9.48 1.96 0.16
C ASP A 93 10.42 0.89 0.73
N ASP A 94 9.88 -0.01 1.58
CA ASP A 94 10.61 -1.11 2.18
C ASP A 94 10.78 -2.29 1.20
N HIS A 95 11.95 -2.33 0.57
CA HIS A 95 12.36 -3.40 -0.34
C HIS A 95 13.09 -4.55 0.36
N GLU A 96 13.28 -4.50 1.69
CA GLU A 96 14.12 -5.46 2.40
C GLU A 96 13.54 -6.87 2.31
N GLY A 97 14.37 -7.82 1.87
CA GLY A 97 14.03 -9.24 1.81
C GLY A 97 12.90 -9.62 0.85
N TRP A 98 12.46 -8.70 -0.03
CA TRP A 98 11.41 -8.99 -1.02
C TRP A 98 11.86 -10.09 -1.99
N PRO A 99 11.15 -11.24 -2.03
CA PRO A 99 11.55 -12.37 -2.85
C PRO A 99 11.22 -12.12 -4.33
N ASP A 100 12.08 -12.63 -5.23
CA ASP A 100 11.95 -12.43 -6.68
C ASP A 100 10.57 -12.78 -7.27
N PRO A 101 9.90 -13.88 -6.85
CA PRO A 101 8.57 -14.22 -7.37
C PRO A 101 7.47 -13.19 -7.04
N LEU A 102 7.69 -12.28 -6.09
CA LEU A 102 6.71 -11.27 -5.71
C LEU A 102 6.97 -9.91 -6.39
N ARG A 103 8.04 -9.78 -7.19
CA ARG A 103 8.44 -8.51 -7.81
C ARG A 103 7.37 -7.94 -8.75
N ASP A 104 6.61 -8.80 -9.42
CA ASP A 104 5.52 -8.40 -10.31
C ASP A 104 4.34 -7.77 -9.55
N ASN A 105 4.24 -8.00 -8.24
CA ASN A 105 3.26 -7.40 -7.36
C ASN A 105 3.83 -6.26 -6.50
N TYR A 106 5.10 -5.87 -6.68
CA TYR A 106 5.75 -4.82 -5.86
C TYR A 106 5.99 -3.54 -6.63
N VAL A 107 5.55 -2.40 -6.12
CA VAL A 107 6.01 -1.09 -6.58
C VAL A 107 6.84 -0.45 -5.47
N MET A 108 8.14 -0.34 -5.68
CA MET A 108 9.05 0.34 -4.76
C MET A 108 8.93 1.85 -4.94
N THR A 109 8.43 2.56 -3.92
CA THR A 109 8.38 4.03 -3.96
C THR A 109 9.75 4.66 -3.76
N ASP A 110 9.95 5.85 -4.33
CA ASP A 110 11.21 6.57 -4.16
C ASP A 110 11.29 7.22 -2.76
N PRO A 111 12.44 7.17 -2.05
CA PRO A 111 12.56 7.71 -0.70
C PRO A 111 12.45 9.25 -0.63
N VAL A 112 12.59 9.95 -1.76
CA VAL A 112 12.55 11.42 -1.83
C VAL A 112 11.31 11.90 -2.58
N GLU A 113 11.11 11.38 -3.79
CA GLU A 113 10.01 11.78 -4.68
C GLU A 113 8.75 10.93 -4.47
N GLY A 114 8.82 9.88 -3.66
CA GLY A 114 7.70 9.00 -3.35
C GLY A 114 7.08 8.39 -4.60
N LEU A 115 5.75 8.41 -4.63
CA LEU A 115 4.98 8.00 -5.79
C LEU A 115 5.11 8.96 -6.98
N SER A 116 5.51 10.21 -6.78
CA SER A 116 5.56 11.20 -7.88
C SER A 116 6.74 11.02 -8.84
N LYS A 117 7.73 10.18 -8.49
CA LYS A 117 8.84 9.86 -9.39
C LYS A 117 8.32 9.23 -10.67
N PRO A 118 8.72 9.70 -11.86
CA PRO A 118 8.21 9.18 -13.14
C PRO A 118 8.34 7.66 -13.31
N SER A 119 9.44 7.06 -12.88
CA SER A 119 9.65 5.61 -12.98
C SER A 119 8.70 4.82 -12.08
N VAL A 120 8.40 5.34 -10.88
CA VAL A 120 7.47 4.72 -9.92
C VAL A 120 6.03 4.82 -10.43
N LEU A 121 5.65 5.97 -11.00
CA LEU A 121 4.35 6.13 -11.65
C LEU A 121 4.16 5.16 -12.81
N GLN A 122 5.16 5.05 -13.68
CA GLN A 122 5.10 4.16 -14.83
C GLN A 122 4.99 2.70 -14.40
N ASP A 123 5.72 2.29 -13.37
CA ASP A 123 5.65 0.93 -12.82
C ASP A 123 4.28 0.63 -12.20
N LEU A 124 3.74 1.54 -11.37
CA LEU A 124 2.41 1.37 -10.79
C LEU A 124 1.33 1.31 -11.88
N GLN A 125 1.38 2.19 -12.87
CA GLN A 125 0.42 2.19 -13.98
C GLN A 125 0.50 0.91 -14.81
N MET A 126 1.71 0.39 -15.06
CA MET A 126 1.90 -0.87 -15.77
C MET A 126 1.27 -2.03 -15.01
N LYS A 127 1.60 -2.15 -13.72
CA LYS A 127 1.09 -3.22 -12.86
C LYS A 127 -0.43 -3.11 -12.66
N LEU A 128 -0.97 -1.90 -12.51
CA LEU A 128 -2.42 -1.71 -12.43
C LEU A 128 -3.12 -2.28 -13.68
N ARG A 129 -2.62 -1.99 -14.89
CA ARG A 129 -3.17 -2.53 -16.15
C ARG A 129 -2.99 -4.04 -16.31
N GLN A 130 -1.95 -4.62 -15.71
CA GLN A 130 -1.67 -6.06 -15.79
C GLN A 130 -2.55 -6.86 -14.82
N HIS A 131 -2.83 -6.29 -13.65
CA HIS A 131 -3.47 -6.99 -12.53
C HIS A 131 -4.97 -6.65 -12.40
N PHE A 132 -5.42 -5.53 -12.92
CA PHE A 132 -6.80 -5.06 -12.77
C PHE A 132 -7.40 -4.60 -14.10
N GLU A 133 -8.68 -4.89 -14.27
CA GLU A 133 -9.45 -4.44 -15.43
C GLU A 133 -9.86 -2.98 -15.25
N PRO A 134 -9.53 -2.08 -16.20
CA PRO A 134 -10.04 -0.72 -16.18
C PRO A 134 -11.52 -0.68 -16.63
N VAL A 135 -12.25 0.36 -16.19
CA VAL A 135 -13.60 0.69 -16.69
C VAL A 135 -13.54 1.77 -17.77
#